data_AF-A0A949S4H4-F1
#
_entry.id   AF-A0A949S4H4-F1
#
_cell.length_a   1.000
_cell.length_b   1.000
_cell.length_c   1.000
_cell.angle_alpha   90.00
_cell.angle_beta   90.00
_cell.angle_gamma   90.00
#
_symmetry.space_group_name_H-M   'P 1'
#
loop_
_entity.id
_entity.type
_entity.pdbx_description
1 polymer ?
#
loop_
_entity_poly.entity_id
_entity_poly.type
_entity_poly.pdbx_seq_one_letter_code
_entity_poly.pdbx_strand_id
1 'polypeptide(L)'
;MSITQTDKILNYVYDSLRITSLDDNSKYERINDIIKELQKINKSKTINAKTTGTISERLCELALKSSVSGLYSVLGSDWKWIGDFSILGNPFNLIISVKSFKAKERLMTSGTGNVLSPTVGWGLFDDIKEWTPGRAKGYMFRAFIDIYMPELLYKKLKSESKNLQNVNAKPFLRSIDKFTYDLKNSLSKNRIDITKI
;
A
#
# COMPACT_ATOMS: atom_id res chain seq x y z
N MET A 1 -23.86 13.09 -6.40
CA MET A 1 -22.95 12.96 -5.23
C MET A 1 -22.07 14.20 -5.17
N SER A 2 -21.86 14.80 -4.00
CA SER A 2 -20.93 15.93 -3.88
C SER A 2 -19.48 15.44 -3.99
N ILE A 3 -18.64 16.20 -4.70
CA ILE A 3 -17.21 15.90 -4.84
C ILE A 3 -16.56 16.04 -3.45
N THR A 4 -15.95 14.97 -2.95
CA THR A 4 -15.31 14.98 -1.63
C THR A 4 -14.00 15.78 -1.67
N GLN A 5 -13.49 16.18 -0.49
CA GLN A 5 -12.17 16.84 -0.42
C GLN A 5 -11.05 15.95 -0.97
N THR A 6 -11.17 14.63 -0.80
CA THR A 6 -10.25 13.64 -1.38
C THR A 6 -10.26 13.70 -2.90
N ASP A 7 -11.45 13.71 -3.50
CA ASP A 7 -11.61 13.75 -4.96
C ASP A 7 -11.06 15.06 -5.53
N LYS A 8 -11.26 16.20 -4.85
CA LYS A 8 -10.69 17.49 -5.25
C LYS A 8 -9.17 17.45 -5.30
N ILE A 9 -8.52 16.87 -4.28
CA ILE A 9 -7.06 16.77 -4.22
C ILE A 9 -6.53 15.83 -5.31
N LEU A 10 -7.12 14.65 -5.47
CA LEU A 10 -6.69 13.69 -6.48
C LEU A 10 -6.90 14.22 -7.90
N ASN A 11 -8.04 14.85 -8.18
CA ASN A 11 -8.30 15.47 -9.49
C ASN A 11 -7.28 16.59 -9.78
N TYR A 12 -6.98 17.44 -8.79
CA TYR A 12 -5.94 18.46 -8.95
C TYR A 12 -4.56 17.85 -9.29
N VAL A 13 -4.18 16.76 -8.62
CA VAL A 13 -2.92 16.04 -8.91
C VAL A 13 -2.95 15.40 -10.29
N TYR A 14 -4.07 14.81 -10.70
CA TYR A 14 -4.20 14.20 -12.02
C TYR A 14 -4.15 15.25 -13.14
N ASP A 15 -4.80 16.39 -12.94
CA ASP A 15 -4.78 17.51 -13.88
C ASP A 15 -3.37 18.11 -14.00
N SER A 16 -2.67 18.31 -12.88
CA SER A 16 -1.31 18.86 -12.89
C SER A 16 -0.30 17.95 -13.58
N LEU A 17 -0.49 16.63 -13.47
CA LEU A 17 0.31 15.61 -14.15
C LEU A 17 -0.17 15.29 -15.56
N ARG A 18 -1.30 15.88 -16.01
CA ARG A 18 -1.96 15.63 -17.30
C ARG A 18 -2.32 14.14 -17.51
N ILE A 19 -2.84 13.50 -16.47
CA ILE A 19 -3.20 12.08 -16.46
C ILE A 19 -4.68 11.80 -16.19
N THR A 20 -5.53 12.83 -16.13
CA THR A 20 -6.96 12.70 -15.77
C THR A 20 -7.72 11.71 -16.65
N SER A 21 -7.45 11.72 -17.96
CA SER A 21 -8.10 10.85 -18.96
C SER A 21 -7.49 9.45 -19.07
N LEU A 22 -6.39 9.17 -18.39
CA LEU A 22 -5.75 7.86 -18.44
C LEU A 22 -6.59 6.79 -17.73
N ASP A 23 -6.51 5.55 -18.19
CA ASP A 23 -7.08 4.40 -17.50
C ASP A 23 -6.35 4.10 -16.17
N ASP A 24 -6.91 3.18 -15.38
CA ASP A 24 -6.38 2.86 -14.05
C ASP A 24 -4.94 2.34 -14.08
N ASN A 25 -4.59 1.49 -15.05
CA ASN A 25 -3.23 0.96 -15.19
C ASN A 25 -2.24 2.07 -15.56
N SER A 26 -2.58 2.88 -16.56
CA SER A 26 -1.77 4.02 -17.00
C SER A 26 -1.60 5.09 -15.90
N LYS A 27 -2.60 5.31 -15.05
CA LYS A 27 -2.47 6.16 -13.84
C LYS A 27 -1.53 5.52 -12.82
N TYR A 28 -1.63 4.21 -12.60
CA TYR A 28 -0.78 3.52 -11.64
C TYR A 28 0.69 3.47 -12.06
N GLU A 29 0.99 3.38 -13.36
CA GLU A 29 2.36 3.52 -13.87
C GLU A 29 2.99 4.88 -13.51
N ARG A 30 2.17 5.88 -13.20
CA ARG A 30 2.56 7.22 -12.74
C ARG A 30 2.47 7.38 -11.21
N ILE A 31 2.36 6.30 -10.44
CA ILE A 31 2.13 6.35 -8.99
C ILE A 31 3.21 7.14 -8.23
N ASN A 32 4.49 7.02 -8.62
CA ASN A 32 5.56 7.76 -7.95
C ASN A 32 5.46 9.28 -8.19
N ASP A 33 5.00 9.71 -9.38
CA ASP A 33 4.74 11.12 -9.67
C ASP A 33 3.53 11.64 -8.88
N ILE A 34 2.46 10.85 -8.82
CA ILE A 34 1.25 11.15 -8.03
C ILE A 34 1.63 11.34 -6.55
N ILE A 35 2.40 10.42 -5.99
CA ILE A 35 2.84 10.49 -4.59
C ILE A 35 3.71 11.72 -4.35
N LYS A 36 4.61 12.05 -5.28
CA LYS A 36 5.48 13.23 -5.18
C LYS A 36 4.67 14.53 -5.15
N GLU A 37 3.66 14.67 -5.99
CA GLU A 37 2.77 15.84 -5.96
C GLU A 37 1.93 15.90 -4.69
N LEU A 38 1.39 14.77 -4.22
CA LEU A 38 0.68 14.71 -2.94
C LEU A 38 1.56 15.10 -1.75
N GLN A 39 2.83 14.70 -1.74
CA GLN A 39 3.79 15.10 -0.71
C GLN A 39 4.10 16.60 -0.76
N LYS A 40 4.19 17.21 -1.96
CA LYS A 40 4.33 18.67 -2.10
C LYS A 40 3.13 19.40 -1.52
N ILE A 41 1.91 18.95 -1.83
CA ILE A 41 0.67 19.52 -1.30
C ILE A 41 0.65 19.38 0.22
N ASN A 42 0.95 18.20 0.75
CA ASN A 42 0.95 17.97 2.20
C ASN A 42 2.01 18.81 2.94
N LYS A 43 3.15 19.08 2.28
CA LYS A 43 4.22 19.93 2.83
C LYS A 43 3.85 21.42 2.81
N SER A 44 3.15 21.90 1.79
CA SER A 44 2.70 23.30 1.71
C SER A 44 1.48 23.56 2.60
N LYS A 45 0.57 22.59 2.69
CA LYS A 45 -0.61 22.63 3.54
C LYS A 45 -0.95 21.22 4.00
N THR A 46 -0.69 20.96 5.29
CA THR A 46 -0.98 19.66 5.92
C THR A 46 -2.40 19.20 5.60
N ILE A 47 -2.49 18.05 4.95
CA ILE A 47 -3.76 17.40 4.61
C ILE A 47 -4.29 16.72 5.88
N ASN A 48 -5.59 16.85 6.14
CA ASN A 48 -6.22 16.20 7.30
C ASN A 48 -5.99 14.68 7.28
N ALA A 49 -5.72 14.09 8.44
CA ALA A 49 -5.46 12.65 8.59
C ALA A 49 -6.54 11.76 7.96
N LYS A 50 -7.84 12.10 8.11
CA LYS A 50 -8.95 11.36 7.49
C LYS A 50 -8.84 11.39 5.96
N THR A 51 -8.58 12.57 5.39
CA THR A 51 -8.39 12.75 3.94
C THR A 51 -7.17 11.98 3.43
N THR A 52 -6.03 12.00 4.15
CA THR A 52 -4.85 11.21 3.77
C THR A 52 -5.10 9.70 3.83
N GLY A 53 -5.94 9.23 4.75
CA GLY A 53 -6.38 7.84 4.82
C GLY A 53 -7.15 7.45 3.57
N THR A 54 -8.20 8.20 3.23
CA THR A 54 -9.00 7.96 2.03
C THR A 54 -8.18 8.09 0.74
N ILE A 55 -7.24 9.05 0.64
CA ILE A 55 -6.33 9.15 -0.51
C ILE A 55 -5.52 7.86 -0.66
N SER A 56 -4.98 7.34 0.45
CA SER A 56 -4.17 6.11 0.43
C SER A 56 -5.01 4.90 0.02
N GLU A 57 -6.23 4.78 0.55
CA GLU A 57 -7.18 3.72 0.14
C GLU A 57 -7.50 3.79 -1.36
N ARG A 58 -7.73 4.99 -1.91
CA ARG A 58 -8.01 5.17 -3.34
C ARG A 58 -6.83 4.81 -4.23
N LEU A 59 -5.61 5.16 -3.85
CA LEU A 59 -4.41 4.81 -4.62
C LEU A 59 -4.06 3.31 -4.48
N CYS A 60 -4.34 2.70 -3.34
CA CYS A 60 -4.25 1.25 -3.20
C CYS A 60 -5.29 0.56 -4.09
N GLU A 61 -6.55 1.01 -4.06
CA GLU A 61 -7.62 0.49 -4.90
C GLU A 61 -7.30 0.62 -6.39
N LEU A 62 -6.69 1.74 -6.80
CA LEU A 62 -6.18 1.95 -8.16
C LEU A 62 -5.24 0.80 -8.56
N ALA A 63 -4.27 0.45 -7.69
CA ALA A 63 -3.36 -0.68 -7.92
C ALA A 63 -4.12 -2.00 -8.13
N LEU A 64 -5.14 -2.26 -7.31
CA LEU A 64 -5.92 -3.49 -7.36
C LEU A 64 -6.73 -3.59 -8.66
N LYS A 65 -7.36 -2.50 -9.08
CA LYS A 65 -8.05 -2.43 -10.38
C LYS A 65 -7.09 -2.66 -11.55
N SER A 66 -5.85 -2.19 -11.46
CA SER A 66 -4.82 -2.36 -12.50
C SER A 66 -4.20 -3.76 -12.56
N SER A 67 -4.35 -4.60 -11.53
CA SER A 67 -3.59 -5.87 -11.41
C SER A 67 -4.42 -7.12 -11.16
N VAL A 68 -5.47 -7.02 -10.35
CA VAL A 68 -6.28 -8.16 -9.88
C VAL A 68 -7.77 -7.79 -9.89
N SER A 69 -8.19 -7.07 -10.93
CA SER A 69 -9.58 -6.65 -11.10
C SER A 69 -10.52 -7.85 -10.99
N GLY A 70 -11.57 -7.71 -10.18
CA GLY A 70 -12.55 -8.78 -9.91
C GLY A 70 -12.10 -9.85 -8.90
N LEU A 71 -10.86 -9.80 -8.38
CA LEU A 71 -10.36 -10.76 -7.38
C LEU A 71 -10.25 -10.16 -5.98
N TYR A 72 -10.55 -8.87 -5.82
CA TYR A 72 -10.46 -8.18 -4.53
C TYR A 72 -11.82 -7.72 -4.03
N SER A 73 -11.93 -7.50 -2.73
CA SER A 73 -13.10 -6.94 -2.06
C SER A 73 -12.67 -5.89 -1.04
N VAL A 74 -13.48 -4.84 -0.90
CA VAL A 74 -13.35 -3.87 0.20
C VAL A 74 -13.89 -4.51 1.47
N LEU A 75 -13.12 -4.48 2.55
CA LEU A 75 -13.55 -5.01 3.83
C LEU A 75 -14.55 -4.06 4.51
N GLY A 76 -15.62 -4.63 5.09
CA GLY A 76 -16.64 -3.87 5.81
C GLY A 76 -16.09 -3.18 7.07
N SER A 77 -16.85 -2.24 7.64
CA SER A 77 -16.48 -1.50 8.85
C SER A 77 -16.06 -2.41 10.00
N ASP A 78 -16.73 -3.55 10.14
CA ASP A 78 -16.54 -4.50 11.24
C ASP A 78 -15.21 -5.27 11.13
N TRP A 79 -14.59 -5.22 9.94
CA TRP A 79 -13.34 -5.91 9.61
C TRP A 79 -12.15 -4.95 9.47
N LYS A 80 -12.33 -3.64 9.75
CA LYS A 80 -11.26 -2.63 9.63
C LYS A 80 -10.05 -2.89 10.53
N TRP A 81 -10.21 -3.68 11.59
CA TRP A 81 -9.10 -4.10 12.44
C TRP A 81 -8.20 -5.14 11.77
N ILE A 82 -8.73 -5.91 10.80
CA ILE A 82 -7.97 -6.86 9.97
C ILE A 82 -7.24 -6.12 8.85
N GLY A 83 -7.96 -5.30 8.08
CA GLY A 83 -7.41 -4.57 6.95
C GLY A 83 -8.49 -3.80 6.19
N ASP A 84 -8.12 -3.30 5.01
CA ASP A 84 -8.97 -2.46 4.17
C ASP A 84 -9.45 -3.20 2.91
N PHE A 85 -8.62 -4.11 2.39
CA PHE A 85 -8.98 -4.96 1.25
C PHE A 85 -8.60 -6.43 1.52
N SER A 86 -9.30 -7.34 0.84
CA SER A 86 -8.95 -8.75 0.74
C SER A 86 -8.83 -9.14 -0.73
N ILE A 87 -7.80 -9.90 -1.09
CA ILE A 87 -7.64 -10.51 -2.42
C ILE A 87 -7.78 -12.02 -2.30
N LEU A 88 -8.54 -12.62 -3.21
CA LEU A 88 -8.69 -14.07 -3.31
C LEU A 88 -7.33 -14.74 -3.59
N GLY A 89 -6.87 -15.57 -2.66
CA GLY A 89 -5.54 -16.19 -2.71
C GLY A 89 -5.53 -17.69 -2.47
N ASN A 90 -4.32 -18.27 -2.56
CA ASN A 90 -3.99 -19.65 -2.27
C ASN A 90 -2.64 -19.72 -1.53
N PRO A 91 -2.53 -20.47 -0.42
CA PRO A 91 -3.59 -21.21 0.27
C PRO A 91 -4.57 -20.31 1.05
N PHE A 92 -4.20 -19.06 1.32
CA PHE A 92 -5.02 -18.10 2.06
C PHE A 92 -5.29 -16.85 1.24
N ASN A 93 -6.36 -16.12 1.57
CA ASN A 93 -6.58 -14.79 1.03
C ASN A 93 -5.51 -13.81 1.56
N LEU A 94 -5.09 -12.88 0.70
CA LEU A 94 -4.21 -11.80 1.11
C LEU A 94 -5.02 -10.64 1.65
N ILE A 95 -4.65 -10.17 2.84
CA ILE A 95 -5.19 -8.95 3.42
C ILE A 95 -4.27 -7.79 3.09
N ILE A 96 -4.85 -6.64 2.74
CA ILE A 96 -4.11 -5.40 2.56
C ILE A 96 -4.52 -4.44 3.66
N SER A 97 -3.55 -4.05 4.46
CA SER A 97 -3.68 -3.03 5.49
C SER A 97 -3.11 -1.71 4.97
N VAL A 98 -3.98 -0.81 4.55
CA VAL A 98 -3.63 0.50 4.03
C VAL A 98 -3.33 1.45 5.20
N LYS A 99 -2.30 2.26 5.04
CA LYS A 99 -1.89 3.28 5.99
C LYS A 99 -1.70 4.60 5.27
N SER A 100 -1.99 5.68 5.99
CA SER A 100 -1.77 7.03 5.49
C SER A 100 -0.28 7.38 5.51
N PHE A 101 0.03 8.68 5.44
CA PHE A 101 1.40 9.20 5.37
C PHE A 101 2.26 8.85 6.59
N LYS A 102 1.65 8.44 7.72
CA LYS A 102 2.41 8.02 8.92
C LYS A 102 2.04 6.60 9.31
N ALA A 103 3.04 5.74 9.52
CA ALA A 103 2.82 4.40 10.05
C ALA A 103 2.44 4.45 11.54
N LYS A 104 3.11 5.33 12.32
CA LYS A 104 3.02 5.46 13.79
C LYS A 104 2.98 4.09 14.49
N GLU A 105 2.27 3.97 15.62
CA GLU A 105 1.97 2.71 16.28
C GLU A 105 0.96 1.86 15.50
N ARG A 106 0.32 2.41 14.46
CA ARG A 106 -0.80 1.77 13.80
C ARG A 106 -0.42 0.52 13.03
N LEU A 107 0.79 0.44 12.47
CA LEU A 107 1.31 -0.82 11.93
C LEU A 107 1.64 -1.85 13.02
N MET A 108 1.96 -1.41 14.24
CA MET A 108 2.19 -2.33 15.37
C MET A 108 0.87 -2.90 15.94
N THR A 109 -0.24 -2.19 15.73
CA THR A 109 -1.59 -2.59 16.14
C THR A 109 -2.44 -3.15 15.00
N SER A 110 -2.01 -3.02 13.75
CA SER A 110 -2.69 -3.57 12.55
C SER A 110 -1.95 -4.80 12.06
N GLY A 111 -2.66 -5.69 11.36
CA GLY A 111 -2.16 -7.04 11.13
C GLY A 111 -2.76 -7.94 12.19
N THR A 112 -3.27 -9.08 11.74
CA THR A 112 -4.02 -10.01 12.59
C THR A 112 -3.13 -10.69 13.63
N GLY A 113 -1.81 -10.60 13.50
CA GLY A 113 -0.87 -11.50 14.18
C GLY A 113 -1.14 -12.98 13.86
N ASN A 114 -2.00 -13.25 12.87
CA ASN A 114 -2.50 -14.57 12.52
C ASN A 114 -1.86 -14.98 11.21
N VAL A 115 -1.07 -16.05 11.27
CA VAL A 115 -0.39 -16.66 10.13
C VAL A 115 -1.37 -17.10 9.03
N LEU A 116 -2.64 -17.35 9.38
CA LEU A 116 -3.70 -17.72 8.44
C LEU A 116 -4.29 -16.53 7.67
N SER A 117 -3.81 -15.31 7.91
CA SER A 117 -4.24 -14.10 7.20
C SER A 117 -3.00 -13.32 6.77
N PRO A 118 -2.27 -13.80 5.73
CA PRO A 118 -1.08 -13.13 5.23
C PRO A 118 -1.44 -11.68 4.89
N THR A 119 -0.74 -10.74 5.52
CA THR A 119 -1.08 -9.32 5.46
C THR A 119 0.03 -8.54 4.79
N VAL A 120 -0.33 -7.66 3.86
CA VAL A 120 0.57 -6.68 3.26
C VAL A 120 0.26 -5.30 3.82
N GLY A 121 1.29 -4.58 4.23
CA GLY A 121 1.21 -3.15 4.53
C GLY A 121 1.35 -2.34 3.24
N TRP A 122 0.45 -1.39 3.01
CA TRP A 122 0.56 -0.47 1.88
C TRP A 122 0.36 0.96 2.38
N GLY A 123 1.27 1.89 2.10
CA GLY A 123 1.06 3.25 2.59
C GLY A 123 1.99 4.29 2.01
N LEU A 124 1.54 5.55 2.07
CA LEU A 124 2.25 6.72 1.52
C LEU A 124 3.36 7.27 2.41
N PHE A 125 3.80 6.47 3.39
CA PHE A 125 4.74 6.78 4.47
C PHE A 125 5.75 7.90 4.15
N ASP A 126 5.92 8.85 5.08
CA ASP A 126 6.77 10.03 4.89
C ASP A 126 7.91 10.18 5.92
N ASP A 127 7.97 9.36 6.97
CA ASP A 127 9.00 9.43 8.01
C ASP A 127 9.97 8.24 7.96
N ILE A 128 11.23 8.53 7.62
CA ILE A 128 12.32 7.54 7.57
C ILE A 128 12.63 6.91 8.94
N LYS A 129 12.35 7.61 10.04
CA LYS A 129 12.63 7.14 11.40
C LYS A 129 11.72 5.96 11.79
N GLU A 130 10.61 5.75 11.08
CA GLU A 130 9.71 4.62 11.31
C GLU A 130 10.29 3.28 10.80
N TRP A 131 11.33 3.31 9.95
CA TRP A 131 11.83 2.16 9.19
C TRP A 131 13.23 1.69 9.61
N THR A 132 13.51 1.76 10.91
CA THR A 132 14.73 1.14 11.47
C THR A 132 14.66 -0.39 11.37
N PRO A 133 15.80 -1.09 11.32
CA PRO A 133 15.80 -2.56 11.22
C PRO A 133 15.03 -3.24 12.36
N GLY A 134 15.14 -2.70 13.59
CA GLY A 134 14.41 -3.23 14.74
C GLY A 134 12.89 -3.07 14.59
N ARG A 135 12.41 -1.92 14.14
CA ARG A 135 10.97 -1.70 13.89
C ARG A 135 10.46 -2.54 12.73
N ALA A 136 11.22 -2.63 11.64
CA ALA A 136 10.86 -3.45 10.48
C ALA A 136 10.74 -4.94 10.84
N LYS A 137 11.68 -5.49 11.63
CA LYS A 137 11.55 -6.84 12.21
C LYS A 137 10.31 -6.98 13.08
N GLY A 138 9.99 -5.95 13.87
CA GLY A 138 8.76 -5.88 14.67
C GLY A 138 7.48 -6.09 13.84
N TYR A 139 7.42 -5.55 12.62
CA TYR A 139 6.28 -5.74 11.73
C TYR A 139 6.18 -7.18 11.20
N MET A 140 7.30 -7.85 10.95
CA MET A 140 7.30 -9.27 10.56
C MET A 140 6.69 -10.15 11.66
N PHE A 141 6.99 -9.87 12.93
CA PHE A 141 6.37 -10.56 14.08
C PHE A 141 4.85 -10.32 14.19
N ARG A 142 4.31 -9.30 13.51
CA ARG A 142 2.87 -9.03 13.43
C ARG A 142 2.20 -9.67 12.21
N ALA A 143 2.86 -10.65 11.59
CA ALA A 143 2.40 -11.40 10.43
C ALA A 143 2.23 -10.55 9.15
N PHE A 144 2.88 -9.38 9.08
CA PHE A 144 3.09 -8.75 7.78
C PHE A 144 4.05 -9.62 6.97
N ILE A 145 3.63 -9.97 5.75
CA ILE A 145 4.50 -10.65 4.80
C ILE A 145 5.28 -9.64 3.96
N ASP A 146 4.73 -8.45 3.68
CA ASP A 146 5.46 -7.38 2.99
C ASP A 146 4.93 -6.00 3.38
N ILE A 147 5.74 -4.98 3.14
CA ILE A 147 5.33 -3.58 3.27
C ILE A 147 5.78 -2.77 2.04
N TYR A 148 4.81 -2.17 1.36
CA TYR A 148 5.00 -1.27 0.22
C TYR A 148 4.97 0.19 0.68
N MET A 149 6.01 0.94 0.31
CA MET A 149 6.19 2.34 0.66
C MET A 149 6.64 3.19 -0.55
N PRO A 150 6.60 4.53 -0.49
CA PRO A 150 7.04 5.37 -1.60
C PRO A 150 8.50 5.13 -1.99
N GLU A 151 8.80 5.16 -3.28
CA GLU A 151 10.15 4.91 -3.80
C GLU A 151 11.20 5.85 -3.18
N LEU A 152 10.84 7.12 -3.00
CA LEU A 152 11.71 8.13 -2.39
C LEU A 152 12.07 7.81 -0.93
N LEU A 153 11.17 7.13 -0.20
CA LEU A 153 11.43 6.67 1.16
C LEU A 153 12.26 5.38 1.13
N TYR A 154 11.84 4.42 0.30
CA TYR A 154 12.52 3.14 0.12
C TYR A 154 14.01 3.33 -0.20
N LYS A 155 14.35 4.25 -1.12
CA LYS A 155 15.74 4.56 -1.49
C LYS A 155 16.59 5.03 -0.30
N LYS A 156 16.00 5.71 0.68
CA LYS A 156 16.68 6.25 1.87
C LYS A 156 16.82 5.24 3.02
N LEU A 157 16.21 4.07 2.92
CA LEU A 157 16.34 3.04 3.95
C LEU A 157 17.79 2.58 4.11
N LYS A 158 18.15 2.25 5.36
CA LYS A 158 19.41 1.56 5.67
C LYS A 158 19.43 0.18 5.00
N SER A 159 20.62 -0.27 4.59
CA SER A 159 20.79 -1.57 3.93
C SER A 159 20.27 -2.73 4.78
N GLU A 160 20.45 -2.67 6.10
CA GLU A 160 19.94 -3.70 7.01
C GLU A 160 18.42 -3.81 7.01
N SER A 161 17.69 -2.70 6.83
CA SER A 161 16.23 -2.71 6.67
C SER A 161 15.83 -3.26 5.30
N LYS A 162 16.56 -2.89 4.23
CA LYS A 162 16.29 -3.36 2.85
C LYS A 162 16.56 -4.85 2.67
N ASN A 163 17.54 -5.38 3.40
CA ASN A 163 17.96 -6.79 3.31
C ASN A 163 17.07 -7.73 4.14
N LEU A 164 16.08 -7.21 4.88
CA LEU A 164 15.09 -8.07 5.53
C LEU A 164 14.30 -8.83 4.48
N GLN A 165 14.15 -10.13 4.68
CA GLN A 165 13.38 -11.00 3.81
C GLN A 165 12.09 -11.44 4.48
N ASN A 166 11.03 -11.59 3.70
CA ASN A 166 9.77 -12.16 4.14
C ASN A 166 9.86 -13.69 4.26
N VAL A 167 8.74 -14.31 4.64
CA VAL A 167 8.62 -15.77 4.81
C VAL A 167 8.87 -16.58 3.53
N ASN A 168 8.84 -15.92 2.35
CA ASN A 168 9.07 -16.50 1.04
C ASN A 168 10.47 -16.15 0.47
N ALA A 169 11.40 -15.68 1.32
CA ALA A 169 12.74 -15.25 0.93
C ALA A 169 12.78 -14.10 -0.09
N LYS A 170 11.73 -13.27 -0.15
CA LYS A 170 11.66 -12.04 -0.96
C LYS A 170 11.90 -10.80 -0.09
N PRO A 171 12.30 -9.65 -0.65
CA PRO A 171 12.49 -8.42 0.14
C PRO A 171 11.23 -8.03 0.91
N PHE A 172 11.32 -7.89 2.23
CA PHE A 172 10.17 -7.56 3.09
C PHE A 172 9.65 -6.13 2.87
N LEU A 173 10.57 -5.17 2.68
CA LEU A 173 10.24 -3.79 2.37
C LEU A 173 10.40 -3.56 0.87
N ARG A 174 9.37 -2.99 0.24
CA ARG A 174 9.33 -2.79 -1.21
C ARG A 174 8.83 -1.40 -1.57
N SER A 175 9.14 -0.98 -2.80
CA SER A 175 8.59 0.24 -3.35
C SER A 175 7.18 0.03 -3.89
N ILE A 176 6.28 1.00 -3.71
CA ILE A 176 4.87 0.92 -4.15
C ILE A 176 4.76 0.62 -5.64
N ASP A 177 5.63 1.13 -6.51
CA ASP A 177 5.59 0.84 -7.95
C ASP A 177 5.75 -0.66 -8.29
N LYS A 178 6.27 -1.48 -7.35
CA LYS A 178 6.38 -2.93 -7.52
C LYS A 178 5.11 -3.69 -7.17
N PHE A 179 4.14 -3.07 -6.49
CA PHE A 179 2.99 -3.77 -5.95
C PHE A 179 2.14 -4.44 -7.04
N THR A 180 1.82 -3.74 -8.13
CA THR A 180 1.06 -4.34 -9.24
C THR A 180 1.83 -5.42 -9.98
N TYR A 181 3.15 -5.28 -10.09
CA TYR A 181 4.02 -6.31 -10.67
C TYR A 181 4.02 -7.58 -9.81
N ASP A 182 4.21 -7.44 -8.50
CA ASP A 182 4.21 -8.56 -7.56
C ASP A 182 2.86 -9.29 -7.55
N LEU A 183 1.74 -8.55 -7.53
CA LEU A 183 0.41 -9.12 -7.66
C LEU A 183 0.21 -9.88 -8.98
N LYS A 184 0.57 -9.27 -10.13
CA LYS A 184 0.44 -9.91 -11.45
C LYS A 184 1.27 -11.18 -11.56
N ASN A 185 2.50 -11.20 -11.05
CA ASN A 185 3.38 -12.38 -11.10
C ASN A 185 2.99 -13.48 -10.10
N SER A 186 2.28 -13.12 -9.04
CA SER A 186 1.72 -14.09 -8.11
C SER A 186 0.44 -14.75 -8.64
N LEU A 187 -0.18 -14.22 -9.69
CA LEU A 187 -1.45 -14.73 -10.20
C LEU A 187 -1.33 -16.16 -10.75
N SER A 188 -2.17 -17.06 -10.25
CA SER A 188 -2.29 -18.45 -10.70
C SER A 188 -3.74 -18.90 -10.64
N LYS A 189 -4.28 -19.43 -11.74
CA LYS A 189 -5.65 -19.98 -11.81
C LYS A 189 -6.72 -19.06 -11.18
N ASN A 190 -6.68 -17.76 -11.51
CA ASN A 190 -7.59 -16.71 -11.00
C ASN A 190 -7.54 -16.47 -9.48
N ARG A 191 -6.39 -16.75 -8.84
CA ARG A 191 -6.11 -16.43 -7.44
C ARG A 191 -4.66 -16.00 -7.31
N ILE A 192 -4.32 -15.23 -6.29
CA ILE A 192 -2.89 -14.96 -6.01
C ILE A 192 -2.26 -16.13 -5.26
N ASP A 193 -1.11 -16.59 -5.71
CA ASP A 193 -0.27 -17.56 -5.01
C ASP A 193 0.59 -16.80 -4.00
N ILE A 194 0.21 -16.90 -2.72
CA ILE A 194 0.85 -16.14 -1.64
C ILE A 194 2.33 -16.49 -1.49
N THR A 195 2.75 -17.70 -1.91
CA THR A 195 4.15 -18.12 -1.82
C THR A 195 5.07 -17.40 -2.82
N LYS A 196 4.48 -16.71 -3.80
CA LYS A 196 5.21 -15.92 -4.80
C LYS A 196 5.30 -14.45 -4.46
N ILE A 197 4.56 -14.00 -3.45
CA ILE A 197 4.59 -12.62 -2.98
C ILE A 197 5.80 -12.43 -2.09
#